data_AF-A0A844TKV7-F1
#
_entry.id   AF-A0A844TKV7-F1
#
_cell.length_a   1.000
_cell.length_b   1.000
_cell.length_c   1.000
_cell.angle_alpha   90.00
_cell.angle_beta   90.00
_cell.angle_gamma   90.00
#
_symmetry.space_group_name_H-M   'P 1'
#
loop_
_entity.id
_entity.type
_entity.pdbx_description
1 polymer ?
#
loop_
_entity_poly.entity_id
_entity_poly.type
_entity_poly.pdbx_seq_one_letter_code
_entity_poly.pdbx_strand_id
1 'polypeptide(L)'
;MKKTSAQSSISSPKSEQDLALRQPLYVVVAHTLQKEIEQGKYTVGSVLPTEEMLVDRFQVSRHTIRQALRELKDQGLIQARAGIGTIVRTQPGKIWMMSGLNSLVDLLEFATETEMHILSTSTVTADRHLVKMIKCELGAKWLHMEILRCLPDQPRPLSFLKVYVQPKYAPKLKKLKHMREPIYAVLEREYGVRIAEVRQELTADSLDHDIAELVDATPGQAALSIIRHYYDSRGELVQIALGYYPSGRYTQTTRIHSKLDE
;
A
#
# COMPACT_ATOMS: atom_id res chain seq x y z
N MET A 1 -49.81 -10.31 42.97
CA MET A 1 -49.66 -10.65 41.54
C MET A 1 -48.50 -9.83 40.96
N LYS A 2 -47.52 -10.49 40.30
CA LYS A 2 -46.67 -10.10 39.13
C LYS A 2 -46.23 -8.63 38.99
N LYS A 3 -45.01 -8.22 38.63
CA LYS A 3 -43.77 -8.79 38.04
C LYS A 3 -42.72 -7.65 38.09
N THR A 4 -41.46 -7.85 38.52
CA THR A 4 -40.25 -8.14 37.71
C THR A 4 -39.73 -6.99 36.82
N SER A 5 -38.52 -6.48 37.14
CA SER A 5 -37.36 -6.25 36.24
C SER A 5 -36.28 -5.46 37.00
N ALA A 6 -35.23 -6.12 37.50
CA ALA A 6 -33.96 -6.38 36.82
C ALA A 6 -33.03 -5.14 36.78
N GLN A 7 -32.37 -4.86 37.92
CA GLN A 7 -31.08 -4.19 37.92
C GLN A 7 -30.03 -5.25 37.57
N SER A 8 -29.45 -5.14 36.37
CA SER A 8 -28.27 -5.89 35.99
C SER A 8 -27.20 -4.89 35.55
N SER A 9 -26.25 -4.70 36.46
CA SER A 9 -24.82 -4.45 36.23
C SER A 9 -24.37 -4.30 34.77
N ILE A 10 -23.86 -3.12 34.40
CA ILE A 10 -22.87 -3.00 33.33
C ILE A 10 -21.50 -2.92 33.99
N SER A 11 -20.82 -4.04 33.90
CA SER A 11 -19.43 -4.27 34.26
C SER A 11 -18.46 -3.43 33.41
N SER A 12 -17.53 -2.70 34.03
CA SER A 12 -16.14 -2.65 33.53
C SER A 12 -15.55 -4.07 33.61
N PRO A 13 -14.53 -4.54 32.84
CA PRO A 13 -13.44 -3.79 32.15
C PRO A 13 -13.05 -4.38 30.76
N LYS A 14 -12.17 -3.76 29.94
CA LYS A 14 -11.36 -4.50 28.91
C LYS A 14 -10.00 -3.84 28.57
N SER A 15 -8.93 -4.50 29.05
CA SER A 15 -7.52 -4.61 28.58
C SER A 15 -6.77 -3.48 27.83
N GLU A 16 -5.54 -3.20 28.27
CA GLU A 16 -4.50 -2.38 27.59
C GLU A 16 -4.18 -2.82 26.14
N GLN A 17 -4.41 -4.09 25.79
CA GLN A 17 -4.18 -4.61 24.44
C GLN A 17 -5.22 -4.14 23.41
N ASP A 18 -6.43 -3.73 23.83
CA ASP A 18 -7.46 -3.18 22.93
C ASP A 18 -7.22 -1.70 22.59
N LEU A 19 -6.42 -0.97 23.39
CA LEU A 19 -6.08 0.44 23.12
C LEU A 19 -5.06 0.59 21.98
N ALA A 20 -4.20 -0.41 21.76
CA ALA A 20 -3.15 -0.38 20.74
C ALA A 20 -3.67 -0.52 19.29
N LEU A 21 -4.93 -0.93 19.10
CA LEU A 21 -5.55 -1.16 17.78
C LEU A 21 -6.56 -0.09 17.35
N ARG A 22 -6.76 0.96 18.14
CA ARG A 22 -7.66 2.06 17.73
C ARG A 22 -6.90 3.05 16.86
N GLN A 23 -7.09 2.93 15.54
CA GLN A 23 -6.64 3.97 14.60
C GLN A 23 -7.14 5.35 15.07
N PRO A 24 -6.30 6.40 15.03
CA PRO A 24 -6.72 7.74 15.41
C PRO A 24 -7.94 8.20 14.59
N LEU A 25 -8.94 8.79 15.24
CA LEU A 25 -10.20 9.17 14.59
C LEU A 25 -10.02 10.09 13.38
N TYR A 26 -9.00 10.95 13.38
CA TYR A 26 -8.73 11.84 12.25
C TYR A 26 -8.29 11.05 11.00
N VAL A 27 -7.61 9.91 11.17
CA VAL A 27 -7.18 9.03 10.06
C VAL A 27 -8.41 8.40 9.42
N VAL A 28 -9.34 7.91 10.24
CA VAL A 28 -10.61 7.33 9.76
C VAL A 28 -11.44 8.36 8.99
N VAL A 29 -11.53 9.59 9.49
CA VAL A 29 -12.23 10.69 8.81
C VAL A 29 -11.54 11.06 7.49
N ALA A 30 -10.21 11.21 7.49
CA ALA A 30 -9.46 11.56 6.28
C ALA A 30 -9.64 10.49 5.19
N HIS A 31 -9.47 9.22 5.54
CA HIS A 31 -9.64 8.10 4.63
C HIS A 31 -11.06 8.00 4.07
N THR A 32 -12.08 8.25 4.90
CA THR A 32 -13.48 8.27 4.45
C THR A 32 -13.70 9.38 3.41
N LEU A 33 -13.22 10.60 3.69
CA LEU A 33 -13.35 11.73 2.77
C LEU A 33 -12.56 11.53 1.47
N GLN A 34 -11.39 10.90 1.55
CA GLN A 34 -10.60 10.51 0.38
C GLN A 34 -11.39 9.57 -0.53
N LYS A 35 -11.96 8.49 0.01
CA LYS A 35 -12.79 7.54 -0.76
C LYS A 35 -13.98 8.21 -1.42
N GLU A 36 -14.59 9.18 -0.76
CA GLU A 36 -15.71 9.95 -1.33
C GLU A 36 -15.29 10.87 -2.48
N ILE A 37 -14.10 11.45 -2.42
CA ILE A 37 -13.50 12.22 -3.52
C ILE A 37 -13.21 11.27 -4.70
N GLU A 38 -12.63 10.10 -4.43
CA GLU A 38 -12.30 9.07 -5.44
C GLU A 38 -13.56 8.52 -6.13
N GLN A 39 -14.63 8.29 -5.38
CA GLN A 39 -15.93 7.85 -5.89
C GLN A 39 -16.72 8.95 -6.60
N GLY A 40 -16.19 10.17 -6.66
CA GLY A 40 -16.81 11.30 -7.36
C GLY A 40 -17.97 11.96 -6.61
N LYS A 41 -18.19 11.63 -5.32
CA LYS A 41 -19.18 12.33 -4.48
C LYS A 41 -18.83 13.82 -4.35
N TYR A 42 -17.54 14.13 -4.30
CA TYR A 42 -17.01 15.49 -4.39
C TYR A 42 -16.12 15.60 -5.63
N THR A 43 -16.61 16.30 -6.65
CA THR A 43 -15.91 16.44 -7.93
C THR A 43 -14.76 17.46 -7.85
N VAL A 44 -13.77 17.34 -8.73
CA VAL A 44 -12.66 18.31 -8.81
C VAL A 44 -13.22 19.72 -9.05
N GLY A 45 -12.72 20.69 -8.28
CA GLY A 45 -13.20 22.08 -8.30
C GLY A 45 -14.44 22.34 -7.43
N SER A 46 -15.10 21.30 -6.92
CA SER A 46 -16.19 21.46 -5.94
C SER A 46 -15.67 21.81 -4.55
N VAL A 47 -16.56 22.34 -3.71
CA VAL A 47 -16.26 22.73 -2.33
C VAL A 47 -16.70 21.60 -1.40
N LEU A 48 -15.78 21.16 -0.53
CA LEU A 48 -16.12 20.22 0.54
C LEU A 48 -17.06 20.86 1.57
N PRO A 49 -17.84 20.05 2.33
CA PRO A 49 -18.61 20.55 3.45
C PRO A 49 -17.71 21.33 4.44
N THR A 50 -18.29 22.32 5.12
CA THR A 50 -17.55 23.15 6.08
C THR A 50 -17.05 22.31 7.26
N GLU A 51 -16.06 22.83 8.01
CA GLU A 51 -15.57 22.14 9.22
C GLU A 51 -16.71 21.81 10.19
N GLU A 52 -17.69 22.70 10.32
CA GLU A 52 -18.86 22.52 11.18
C GLU A 52 -19.78 21.40 10.68
N MET A 53 -20.09 21.37 9.38
CA MET A 53 -20.87 20.28 8.78
C MET A 53 -20.16 18.92 8.91
N LEU A 54 -18.83 18.90 8.83
CA LEU A 54 -18.05 17.68 9.01
C LEU A 54 -18.00 17.24 10.49
N VAL A 55 -17.94 18.18 11.44
CA VAL A 55 -18.08 17.89 12.87
C VAL A 55 -19.42 17.23 13.15
N ASP A 56 -20.51 17.80 12.63
CA ASP A 56 -21.86 17.25 12.82
C ASP A 56 -22.03 15.89 12.14
N ARG A 57 -21.44 15.72 10.94
CA ARG A 57 -21.53 14.47 10.20
C ARG A 57 -20.79 13.33 10.88
N PHE A 58 -19.55 13.57 11.30
CA PHE A 58 -18.67 12.53 11.85
C PHE A 58 -18.78 12.39 13.37
N GLN A 59 -19.48 13.32 14.04
CA GLN A 59 -19.64 13.33 15.50
C GLN A 59 -18.28 13.29 16.22
N VAL A 60 -17.31 14.06 15.72
CA VAL A 60 -15.95 14.16 16.28
C VAL A 60 -15.59 15.60 16.58
N SER A 61 -14.53 15.81 17.37
CA SER A 61 -14.09 17.16 17.71
C SER A 61 -13.67 17.97 16.48
N ARG A 62 -13.81 19.31 16.55
CA ARG A 62 -13.28 20.22 15.52
C ARG A 62 -11.78 20.04 15.29
N HIS A 63 -11.02 19.71 16.34
CA HIS A 63 -9.59 19.40 16.22
C HIS A 63 -9.35 18.19 15.32
N THR A 64 -10.12 17.12 15.52
CA THR A 64 -10.07 15.90 14.70
C THR A 64 -10.39 16.18 13.23
N ILE A 65 -11.43 16.98 12.95
CA ILE A 65 -11.76 17.40 11.56
C ILE A 65 -10.63 18.22 10.96
N ARG A 66 -10.10 19.20 11.70
CA ARG A 66 -8.98 20.02 11.21
C ARG A 66 -7.76 19.19 10.90
N GLN A 67 -7.45 18.20 11.72
CA GLN A 67 -6.34 17.29 11.49
C GLN A 67 -6.59 16.41 10.27
N ALA A 68 -7.81 15.90 10.08
CA ALA A 68 -8.17 15.14 8.88
C ALA A 68 -8.13 15.99 7.59
N LEU A 69 -8.56 17.24 7.64
CA LEU A 69 -8.48 18.15 6.50
C LEU A 69 -7.03 18.60 6.22
N ARG A 70 -6.19 18.76 7.26
CA ARG A 70 -4.75 18.96 7.06
C ARG A 70 -4.12 17.77 6.35
N GLU A 71 -4.45 16.56 6.78
CA GLU A 71 -3.99 15.32 6.13
C GLU A 71 -4.30 15.30 4.62
N LEU A 72 -5.56 15.55 4.25
CA LEU A 72 -5.97 15.61 2.84
C LEU A 72 -5.31 16.77 2.07
N LYS A 73 -5.09 17.90 2.73
CA LYS A 73 -4.40 19.06 2.13
C LYS A 73 -2.92 18.77 1.89
N ASP A 74 -2.27 18.10 2.84
CA ASP A 74 -0.86 17.72 2.76
C ASP A 74 -0.66 16.63 1.69
N GLN A 75 -1.66 15.79 1.47
CA GLN A 75 -1.76 14.86 0.33
C GLN A 75 -2.10 15.56 -1.01
N GLY A 76 -2.30 16.88 -1.03
CA GLY A 76 -2.61 17.64 -2.24
C GLY A 76 -4.02 17.41 -2.82
N LEU A 77 -4.87 16.63 -2.13
CA LEU A 77 -6.23 16.31 -2.57
C LEU A 77 -7.16 17.51 -2.47
N ILE A 78 -6.89 18.41 -1.53
CA ILE A 78 -7.71 19.60 -1.27
C ILE A 78 -6.85 20.85 -1.05
N GLN A 79 -7.44 22.02 -1.26
CA GLN A 79 -6.82 23.30 -0.94
C GLN A 79 -7.84 24.24 -0.29
N ALA A 80 -7.45 24.90 0.80
CA ALA A 80 -8.22 25.99 1.36
C ALA A 80 -8.07 27.27 0.51
N ARG A 81 -9.19 27.88 0.13
CA ARG A 81 -9.24 29.18 -0.56
C ARG A 81 -10.05 30.17 0.27
N ALA A 82 -9.44 31.29 0.64
CA ALA A 82 -10.07 32.33 1.43
C ALA A 82 -11.38 32.81 0.74
N GLY A 83 -12.46 32.89 1.51
CA GLY A 83 -13.79 33.33 1.03
C GLY A 83 -14.58 32.29 0.23
N ILE A 84 -14.02 31.13 -0.10
CA ILE A 84 -14.69 30.09 -0.91
C ILE A 84 -14.81 28.76 -0.13
N GLY A 85 -13.84 28.46 0.76
CA GLY A 85 -13.82 27.22 1.53
C GLY A 85 -12.75 26.25 1.02
N THR A 86 -12.92 24.97 1.33
CA THR A 86 -11.98 23.91 0.97
C THR A 86 -12.36 23.31 -0.39
N ILE A 87 -11.52 23.51 -1.40
CA ILE A 87 -11.77 23.08 -2.77
C ILE A 87 -11.04 21.76 -3.04
N VAL A 88 -11.73 20.82 -3.68
CA VAL A 88 -11.13 19.57 -4.19
C VAL A 88 -10.22 19.90 -5.38
N ARG A 89 -8.94 19.51 -5.30
CA ARG A 89 -7.97 19.73 -6.37
C ARG A 89 -7.90 18.54 -7.32
N THR A 90 -7.39 18.80 -8.53
CA THR A 90 -7.02 17.74 -9.47
C THR A 90 -6.00 16.82 -8.82
N GLN A 91 -6.09 15.51 -9.11
CA GLN A 91 -4.97 14.59 -8.95
C GLN A 91 -3.73 15.23 -9.62
N PRO A 92 -2.52 15.13 -9.04
CA PRO A 92 -1.32 15.12 -9.88
C PRO A 92 -1.55 13.96 -10.85
N GLY A 93 -1.78 14.28 -12.13
CA GLY A 93 -2.46 13.37 -13.05
C GLY A 93 -1.92 11.96 -12.99
N LYS A 94 -2.72 10.99 -12.52
CA LYS A 94 -2.41 9.55 -12.54
C LYS A 94 -1.00 9.17 -12.06
N ILE A 95 -0.36 10.01 -11.24
CA ILE A 95 0.81 9.61 -10.45
C ILE A 95 0.19 9.06 -9.18
N TRP A 96 0.25 7.73 -8.98
CA TRP A 96 -0.23 7.11 -7.74
C TRP A 96 0.65 7.64 -6.60
N MET A 97 0.15 8.66 -5.92
CA MET A 97 0.84 9.42 -4.89
C MET A 97 0.32 8.91 -3.56
N MET A 98 1.05 7.97 -2.95
CA MET A 98 0.62 7.44 -1.67
C MET A 98 1.55 7.87 -0.54
N SER A 99 0.89 8.43 0.45
CA SER A 99 1.43 8.64 1.77
C SER A 99 1.72 7.27 2.39
N GLY A 100 3.02 7.01 2.58
CA GLY A 100 3.55 6.13 3.60
C GLY A 100 3.22 4.67 3.42
N LEU A 101 4.07 3.91 2.72
CA LEU A 101 4.28 2.49 3.05
C LEU A 101 5.04 2.39 4.38
N ASN A 102 4.46 2.94 5.44
CA ASN A 102 5.05 3.05 6.78
C ASN A 102 4.63 1.86 7.66
N SER A 103 3.62 1.09 7.24
CA SER A 103 3.22 -0.16 7.89
C SER A 103 3.07 -1.28 6.87
N LEU A 104 3.13 -2.52 7.36
CA LEU A 104 2.80 -3.69 6.55
C LEU A 104 1.39 -3.55 5.95
N VAL A 105 0.44 -3.02 6.72
CA VAL A 105 -0.97 -2.85 6.33
C VAL A 105 -1.11 -1.99 5.07
N ASP A 106 -0.39 -0.87 4.98
CA ASP A 106 -0.42 0.02 3.81
C ASP A 106 0.14 -0.68 2.56
N LEU A 107 1.16 -1.53 2.75
CA LEU A 107 1.69 -2.38 1.68
C LEU A 107 0.69 -3.44 1.23
N LEU A 108 -0.12 -3.96 2.17
CA LEU A 108 -1.16 -4.93 1.84
C LEU A 108 -2.28 -4.28 1.04
N GLU A 109 -2.74 -3.11 1.46
CA GLU A 109 -3.84 -2.38 0.81
C GLU A 109 -3.47 -2.00 -0.63
N PHE A 110 -2.24 -1.50 -0.85
CA PHE A 110 -1.71 -1.23 -2.19
C PHE A 110 -1.79 -2.44 -3.13
N ALA A 111 -1.44 -3.61 -2.61
CA ALA A 111 -1.40 -4.80 -3.45
C ALA A 111 -2.78 -5.35 -3.82
N THR A 112 -3.82 -5.01 -3.04
CA THR A 112 -5.20 -5.44 -3.31
C THR A 112 -5.92 -4.62 -4.38
N GLU A 113 -5.47 -3.39 -4.65
CA GLU A 113 -6.04 -2.54 -5.70
C GLU A 113 -5.38 -2.74 -7.08
N THR A 114 -4.38 -3.62 -7.14
CA THR A 114 -3.63 -3.90 -8.36
C THR A 114 -3.86 -5.32 -8.85
N GLU A 115 -3.80 -5.49 -10.16
CA GLU A 115 -3.81 -6.81 -10.79
C GLU A 115 -2.38 -7.22 -11.17
N MET A 116 -2.08 -8.51 -11.09
CA MET A 116 -0.79 -9.08 -11.45
C MET A 116 -0.97 -10.07 -12.60
N HIS A 117 -0.33 -9.76 -13.73
CA HIS A 117 -0.27 -10.59 -14.92
C HIS A 117 1.09 -11.27 -14.98
N ILE A 118 1.12 -12.58 -14.80
CA ILE A 118 2.36 -13.36 -14.77
C ILE A 118 2.80 -13.62 -16.21
N LEU A 119 3.92 -13.02 -16.61
CA LEU A 119 4.53 -13.19 -17.92
C LEU A 119 5.29 -14.51 -18.02
N SER A 120 6.14 -14.77 -17.03
CA SER A 120 6.99 -15.96 -17.01
C SER A 120 7.11 -16.54 -15.60
N THR A 121 7.40 -17.83 -15.54
CA THR A 121 7.70 -18.53 -14.28
C THR A 121 8.74 -19.59 -14.55
N SER A 122 9.88 -19.50 -13.86
CA SER A 122 11.03 -20.38 -14.05
C SER A 122 11.69 -20.70 -12.71
N THR A 123 12.63 -21.64 -12.71
CA THR A 123 13.49 -21.88 -11.55
C THR A 123 14.88 -21.38 -11.87
N VAL A 124 15.44 -20.57 -10.98
CA VAL A 124 16.78 -20.00 -11.14
C VAL A 124 17.68 -20.44 -9.99
N THR A 125 18.98 -20.49 -10.26
CA THR A 125 20.01 -20.70 -9.24
C THR A 125 20.79 -19.42 -9.11
N ALA A 126 20.96 -18.91 -7.90
CA ALA A 126 21.59 -17.63 -7.65
C ALA A 126 23.08 -17.67 -8.02
N ASP A 127 23.42 -16.89 -9.04
CA ASP A 127 24.80 -16.62 -9.43
C ASP A 127 25.32 -15.36 -8.70
N ARG A 128 26.55 -14.96 -9.01
CA ARG A 128 27.17 -13.77 -8.39
C ARG A 128 26.41 -12.48 -8.69
N HIS A 129 25.73 -12.39 -9.83
CA HIS A 129 24.97 -11.22 -10.21
C HIS A 129 23.67 -11.14 -9.39
N LEU A 130 22.93 -12.25 -9.32
CA LEU A 130 21.69 -12.35 -8.56
C LEU A 130 21.94 -12.15 -7.07
N VAL A 131 23.01 -12.73 -6.51
CA VAL A 131 23.42 -12.52 -5.11
C VAL A 131 23.58 -11.04 -4.79
N LYS A 132 24.20 -10.25 -5.69
CA LYS A 132 24.34 -8.80 -5.50
C LYS A 132 23.01 -8.07 -5.61
N MET A 133 22.19 -8.45 -6.59
CA MET A 133 20.91 -7.80 -6.88
C MET A 133 19.90 -8.01 -5.76
N ILE A 134 19.75 -9.25 -5.29
CA ILE A 134 18.70 -9.62 -4.34
C ILE A 134 19.21 -10.01 -2.95
N LYS A 135 20.51 -9.85 -2.68
CA LYS A 135 21.14 -10.09 -1.36
C LYS A 135 20.81 -11.48 -0.79
N CYS A 136 20.90 -12.51 -1.65
CA CYS A 136 20.67 -13.91 -1.27
C CYS A 136 21.98 -14.72 -1.23
N GLU A 137 21.90 -15.99 -0.86
CA GLU A 137 23.06 -16.89 -0.83
C GLU A 137 23.43 -17.40 -2.23
N LEU A 138 24.74 -17.50 -2.51
CA LEU A 138 25.25 -18.06 -3.76
C LEU A 138 24.83 -19.53 -3.91
N GLY A 139 24.30 -19.91 -5.07
CA GLY A 139 23.81 -21.26 -5.33
C GLY A 139 22.40 -21.55 -4.81
N ALA A 140 21.77 -20.60 -4.09
CA ALA A 140 20.39 -20.77 -3.63
C ALA A 140 19.43 -20.89 -4.83
N LYS A 141 18.50 -21.83 -4.76
CA LYS A 141 17.46 -22.02 -5.78
C LYS A 141 16.24 -21.17 -5.45
N TRP A 142 15.64 -20.57 -6.46
CA TRP A 142 14.44 -19.75 -6.33
C TRP A 142 13.44 -20.08 -7.43
N LEU A 143 12.15 -20.05 -7.09
CA LEU A 143 11.13 -19.83 -8.11
C LEU A 143 11.21 -18.36 -8.51
N HIS A 144 11.43 -18.08 -9.79
CA HIS A 144 11.45 -16.74 -10.35
C HIS A 144 10.18 -16.50 -11.16
N MET A 145 9.53 -15.37 -10.94
CA MET A 145 8.33 -14.94 -11.64
C MET A 145 8.51 -13.52 -12.14
N GLU A 146 8.19 -13.30 -13.41
CA GLU A 146 8.15 -11.97 -14.01
C GLU A 146 6.69 -11.57 -14.17
N ILE A 147 6.34 -10.39 -13.67
CA ILE A 147 4.95 -9.98 -13.48
C ILE A 147 4.77 -8.54 -13.93
N LEU A 148 3.76 -8.29 -14.74
CA LEU A 148 3.23 -6.93 -14.94
C LEU A 148 2.19 -6.64 -13.88
N ARG A 149 2.39 -5.56 -13.14
CA ARG A 149 1.39 -5.01 -12.23
C ARG A 149 0.59 -3.95 -12.96
N CYS A 150 -0.72 -4.11 -12.98
CA CYS A 150 -1.65 -3.23 -13.66
C CYS A 150 -2.65 -2.64 -12.66
N LEU A 151 -3.19 -1.47 -12.98
CA LEU A 151 -4.36 -0.92 -12.31
C LEU A 151 -5.57 -1.12 -13.24
N PRO A 152 -6.74 -1.57 -12.75
CA PRO A 152 -7.89 -1.88 -13.61
C PRO A 152 -8.28 -0.75 -14.57
N ASP A 153 -8.20 0.51 -14.13
CA ASP A 153 -8.64 1.68 -14.89
C ASP A 153 -7.48 2.43 -15.59
N GLN A 154 -6.32 1.79 -15.73
CA GLN A 154 -5.15 2.36 -16.37
C GLN A 154 -4.71 1.54 -17.57
N PRO A 155 -4.52 2.18 -18.74
CA PRO A 155 -4.14 1.46 -19.96
C PRO A 155 -2.68 0.97 -19.93
N ARG A 156 -1.83 1.63 -19.13
CA ARG A 156 -0.40 1.32 -19.04
C ARG A 156 -0.09 0.55 -17.75
N PRO A 157 0.78 -0.48 -17.80
CA PRO A 157 1.24 -1.15 -16.59
C PRO A 157 1.84 -0.16 -15.59
N LEU A 158 1.51 -0.37 -14.31
CA LEU A 158 2.04 0.40 -13.20
C LEU A 158 3.54 0.10 -12.99
N SER A 159 3.91 -1.17 -13.06
CA SER A 159 5.30 -1.62 -12.83
C SER A 159 5.57 -3.00 -13.40
N PHE A 160 6.85 -3.28 -13.63
CA PHE A 160 7.35 -4.64 -13.86
C PHE A 160 8.00 -5.18 -12.59
N LEU A 161 7.70 -6.43 -12.22
CA LEU A 161 8.21 -7.08 -11.02
C LEU A 161 8.95 -8.36 -11.38
N LYS A 162 10.12 -8.56 -10.75
CA LYS A 162 10.80 -9.85 -10.61
C LYS A 162 10.60 -10.34 -9.20
N VAL A 163 9.91 -11.47 -9.04
CA VAL A 163 9.61 -12.06 -7.72
C VAL A 163 10.36 -13.38 -7.59
N TYR A 164 11.09 -13.52 -6.49
CA TYR A 164 11.85 -14.71 -6.12
C TYR A 164 11.22 -15.33 -4.88
N VAL A 165 10.73 -16.56 -5.00
CA VAL A 165 10.05 -17.27 -3.92
C VAL A 165 10.82 -18.54 -3.56
N GLN A 166 10.90 -18.85 -2.27
CA GLN A 166 11.55 -20.09 -1.82
C GLN A 166 10.93 -21.32 -2.52
N PRO A 167 11.74 -22.29 -2.99
CA PRO A 167 11.26 -23.43 -3.79
C PRO A 167 10.16 -24.26 -3.13
N LYS A 168 10.12 -24.32 -1.78
CA LYS A 168 9.07 -25.00 -1.01
C LYS A 168 7.65 -24.50 -1.36
N TYR A 169 7.52 -23.26 -1.80
CA TYR A 169 6.23 -22.65 -2.16
C TYR A 169 5.91 -22.72 -3.66
N ALA A 170 6.79 -23.29 -4.48
CA ALA A 170 6.61 -23.30 -5.92
C ALA A 170 5.38 -24.07 -6.44
N PRO A 171 4.96 -25.21 -5.86
CA PRO A 171 3.87 -26.03 -6.41
C PRO A 171 2.55 -25.28 -6.66
N LYS A 172 2.20 -24.32 -5.79
CA LYS A 172 0.95 -23.56 -5.91
C LYS A 172 1.06 -22.34 -6.82
N LEU A 173 2.27 -21.86 -7.08
CA LEU A 173 2.50 -20.64 -7.86
C LEU A 173 2.73 -20.92 -9.35
N LYS A 174 3.30 -22.08 -9.72
CA LYS A 174 3.72 -22.41 -11.10
C LYS A 174 2.61 -22.34 -12.16
N LYS A 175 1.34 -22.47 -11.77
CA LYS A 175 0.20 -22.48 -12.69
C LYS A 175 -0.56 -21.16 -12.74
N LEU A 176 -0.19 -20.19 -11.91
CA LEU A 176 -0.88 -18.92 -11.85
C LEU A 176 -0.53 -18.10 -13.11
N LYS A 177 -1.53 -17.41 -13.65
CA LYS A 177 -1.40 -16.53 -14.83
C LYS A 177 -1.86 -15.12 -14.56
N HIS A 178 -2.86 -14.98 -13.70
CA HIS A 178 -3.42 -13.70 -13.28
C HIS A 178 -3.86 -13.80 -11.81
N MET A 179 -3.67 -12.72 -11.06
CA MET A 179 -4.07 -12.63 -9.66
C MET A 179 -4.46 -11.20 -9.30
N ARG A 180 -5.38 -11.04 -8.34
CA ARG A 180 -5.80 -9.76 -7.75
C ARG A 180 -5.29 -9.55 -6.32
N GLU A 181 -4.30 -10.33 -5.94
CA GLU A 181 -3.70 -10.31 -4.62
C GLU A 181 -2.19 -10.55 -4.75
N PRO A 182 -1.35 -9.96 -3.89
CA PRO A 182 0.10 -10.13 -3.93
C PRO A 182 0.53 -11.57 -3.66
N ILE A 183 1.74 -11.92 -4.14
CA ILE A 183 2.31 -13.26 -3.95
C ILE A 183 2.36 -13.66 -2.48
N TYR A 184 2.77 -12.77 -1.56
CA TYR A 184 2.83 -13.15 -0.14
C TYR A 184 1.45 -13.52 0.42
N ALA A 185 0.35 -12.89 -0.04
CA ALA A 185 -1.00 -13.22 0.42
C ALA A 185 -1.41 -14.62 -0.04
N VAL A 186 -1.05 -14.99 -1.28
CA VAL A 186 -1.18 -16.37 -1.76
C VAL A 186 -0.38 -17.33 -0.88
N LEU A 187 0.84 -16.97 -0.49
CA LEU A 187 1.68 -17.78 0.38
C LEU A 187 1.07 -17.95 1.78
N GLU A 188 0.49 -16.89 2.35
CA GLU A 188 -0.19 -16.98 3.64
C GLU A 188 -1.41 -17.90 3.58
N ARG A 189 -2.24 -17.77 2.53
CA ARG A 189 -3.43 -18.60 2.35
C ARG A 189 -3.10 -20.06 2.06
N GLU A 190 -2.22 -20.32 1.10
CA GLU A 190 -1.97 -21.67 0.58
C GLU A 190 -1.00 -22.49 1.43
N TYR A 191 -0.12 -21.82 2.20
CA TYR A 191 0.94 -22.47 2.96
C TYR A 191 0.93 -22.12 4.46
N GLY A 192 0.02 -21.27 4.92
CA GLY A 192 -0.08 -20.89 6.33
C GLY A 192 1.09 -20.05 6.86
N VAL A 193 1.88 -19.46 5.95
CA VAL A 193 2.98 -18.56 6.31
C VAL A 193 2.39 -17.25 6.85
N ARG A 194 3.10 -16.57 7.75
CA ARG A 194 2.74 -15.23 8.23
C ARG A 194 3.92 -14.30 8.07
N ILE A 195 3.76 -13.28 7.24
CA ILE A 195 4.78 -12.25 7.07
C ILE A 195 4.81 -11.37 8.32
N ALA A 196 5.96 -11.29 8.97
CA ALA A 196 6.16 -10.52 10.19
C ALA A 196 7.02 -9.26 9.95
N GLU A 197 7.90 -9.30 8.96
CA GLU A 197 8.80 -8.18 8.64
C GLU A 197 8.96 -8.04 7.13
N VAL A 198 8.96 -6.79 6.65
CA VAL A 198 9.37 -6.46 5.29
C VAL A 198 10.50 -5.43 5.35
N ARG A 199 11.66 -5.80 4.83
CA ARG A 199 12.77 -4.88 4.62
C ARG A 199 12.67 -4.35 3.21
N GLN A 200 12.70 -3.03 3.06
CA GLN A 200 12.61 -2.38 1.75
C GLN A 200 13.81 -1.46 1.52
N GLU A 201 14.29 -1.45 0.29
CA GLU A 201 15.30 -0.51 -0.19
C GLU A 201 14.81 0.10 -1.50
N LEU A 202 14.95 1.43 -1.59
CA LEU A 202 14.49 2.22 -2.72
C LEU A 202 15.71 2.89 -3.36
N THR A 203 15.83 2.77 -4.67
CA THR A 203 16.87 3.44 -5.45
C THR A 203 16.27 4.09 -6.69
N ALA A 204 16.93 5.14 -7.18
CA ALA A 204 16.63 5.67 -8.50
C ALA A 204 17.38 4.82 -9.54
N ASP A 205 16.71 4.51 -10.64
CA ASP A 205 17.27 3.74 -11.75
C ASP A 205 16.76 4.29 -13.09
N SER A 206 17.34 3.83 -14.19
CA SER A 206 16.84 4.09 -15.54
C SER A 206 16.34 2.79 -16.15
N LEU A 207 15.17 2.82 -16.79
CA LEU A 207 14.64 1.62 -17.43
C LEU A 207 15.54 1.20 -18.60
N ASP A 208 15.94 -0.06 -18.62
CA ASP A 208 16.51 -0.67 -19.81
C ASP A 208 15.43 -0.79 -20.91
N HIS A 209 15.86 -1.18 -22.12
CA HIS A 209 14.98 -1.27 -23.27
C HIS A 209 13.85 -2.29 -23.06
N ASP A 210 14.20 -3.49 -22.56
CA ASP A 210 13.28 -4.62 -22.43
C ASP A 210 12.19 -4.33 -21.39
N ILE A 211 12.56 -3.80 -20.23
CA ILE A 211 11.60 -3.44 -19.18
C ILE A 211 10.75 -2.25 -19.63
N ALA A 212 11.33 -1.26 -20.30
CA ALA A 212 10.58 -0.10 -20.79
C ALA A 212 9.49 -0.53 -21.79
N GLU A 213 9.79 -1.43 -22.71
CA GLU A 213 8.81 -1.98 -23.66
C GLU A 213 7.68 -2.72 -22.93
N LEU A 214 8.02 -3.60 -21.98
CA LEU A 214 7.05 -4.38 -21.22
C LEU A 214 6.04 -3.50 -20.45
N VAL A 215 6.47 -2.33 -19.98
CA VAL A 215 5.59 -1.41 -19.25
C VAL A 215 5.05 -0.27 -20.12
N ASP A 216 5.24 -0.26 -21.45
CA ASP A 216 4.83 0.86 -22.32
C ASP A 216 5.41 2.21 -21.84
N ALA A 217 6.71 2.22 -21.55
CA ALA A 217 7.50 3.39 -21.16
C ALA A 217 8.62 3.67 -22.17
N THR A 218 9.32 4.78 -22.01
CA THR A 218 10.45 5.12 -22.88
C THR A 218 11.74 4.49 -22.32
N PRO A 219 12.58 3.82 -23.16
CA PRO A 219 13.90 3.37 -22.74
C PRO A 219 14.73 4.53 -22.17
N GLY A 220 15.43 4.29 -21.07
CA GLY A 220 16.18 5.32 -20.33
C GLY A 220 15.32 6.26 -19.48
N GLN A 221 13.99 6.11 -19.49
CA GLN A 221 13.13 6.86 -18.59
C GLN A 221 13.51 6.56 -17.13
N ALA A 222 13.59 7.61 -16.32
CA ALA A 222 13.82 7.47 -14.88
C ALA A 222 12.74 6.60 -14.24
N ALA A 223 13.13 5.74 -13.33
CA ALA A 223 12.27 4.85 -12.58
C ALA A 223 12.69 4.78 -11.12
N LEU A 224 11.73 4.45 -10.27
CA LEU A 224 12.02 4.00 -8.91
C LEU A 224 12.19 2.48 -8.93
N SER A 225 13.33 2.01 -8.46
CA SER A 225 13.59 0.59 -8.23
C SER A 225 13.38 0.30 -6.76
N ILE A 226 12.54 -0.69 -6.45
CA ILE A 226 12.23 -1.07 -5.07
C ILE A 226 12.49 -2.55 -4.91
N ILE A 227 13.38 -2.90 -3.98
CA ILE A 227 13.56 -4.28 -3.54
C ILE A 227 12.94 -4.46 -2.15
N ARG A 228 12.18 -5.54 -1.99
CA ARG A 228 11.53 -5.91 -0.74
C ARG A 228 11.84 -7.36 -0.38
N HIS A 229 12.36 -7.58 0.83
CA HIS A 229 12.59 -8.89 1.43
C HIS A 229 11.52 -9.14 2.49
N TYR A 230 10.78 -10.23 2.34
CA TYR A 230 9.67 -10.59 3.22
C TYR A 230 10.10 -11.74 4.13
N TYR A 231 10.05 -11.51 5.43
CA TYR A 231 10.42 -12.49 6.45
C TYR A 231 9.19 -12.93 7.23
N ASP A 232 9.14 -14.22 7.57
CA ASP A 232 8.07 -14.74 8.43
C ASP A 232 8.33 -14.49 9.92
N SER A 233 7.38 -14.89 10.77
CA SER A 233 7.48 -14.77 12.23
C SER A 233 8.66 -15.50 12.87
N ARG A 234 9.32 -16.42 12.16
CA ARG A 234 10.55 -17.10 12.62
C ARG A 234 11.82 -16.40 12.09
N GLY A 235 11.68 -15.30 11.34
CA GLY A 235 12.78 -14.61 10.67
C GLY A 235 13.27 -15.31 9.41
N GLU A 236 12.54 -16.29 8.87
CA GLU A 236 12.93 -16.96 7.62
C GLU A 236 12.54 -16.09 6.42
N LEU A 237 13.45 -15.97 5.44
CA LEU A 237 13.17 -15.27 4.19
C LEU A 237 12.21 -16.10 3.33
N VAL A 238 11.02 -15.55 3.08
CA VAL A 238 9.92 -16.20 2.35
C VAL A 238 9.98 -15.89 0.86
N GLN A 239 10.11 -14.61 0.53
CA GLN A 239 10.17 -14.12 -0.83
C GLN A 239 10.95 -12.81 -0.93
N ILE A 240 11.41 -12.49 -2.13
CA ILE A 240 11.99 -11.21 -2.50
C ILE A 240 11.23 -10.67 -3.71
N ALA A 241 10.87 -9.39 -3.71
CA ALA A 241 10.26 -8.73 -4.86
C ALA A 241 11.11 -7.52 -5.26
N LEU A 242 11.58 -7.51 -6.50
CA LEU A 242 12.24 -6.38 -7.13
C LEU A 242 11.26 -5.77 -8.14
N GLY A 243 10.92 -4.49 -7.98
CA GLY A 243 9.98 -3.79 -8.83
C GLY A 243 10.56 -2.54 -9.46
N TYR A 244 10.27 -2.34 -10.73
CA TYR A 244 10.64 -1.15 -11.50
C TYR A 244 9.40 -0.33 -11.82
N TYR A 245 9.37 0.90 -11.32
CA TYR A 245 8.22 1.79 -11.41
C TYR A 245 8.59 3.02 -12.24
N PRO A 246 8.09 3.16 -13.47
CA PRO A 246 8.38 4.31 -14.31
C PRO A 246 7.99 5.62 -13.63
N SER A 247 8.82 6.65 -13.81
CA SER A 247 8.54 8.01 -13.31
C SER A 247 7.16 8.49 -13.80
N GLY A 248 6.46 9.19 -12.91
CA GLY A 248 5.09 9.66 -13.19
C GLY A 248 4.02 8.57 -13.11
N ARG A 249 4.33 7.35 -12.63
CA ARG A 249 3.31 6.31 -12.37
C ARG A 249 3.20 5.93 -10.91
N TYR A 250 4.29 6.11 -10.16
CA TYR A 250 4.38 5.75 -8.75
C TYR A 250 5.11 6.85 -7.98
N THR A 251 4.64 7.14 -6.78
CA THR A 251 5.32 8.02 -5.83
C THR A 251 5.17 7.43 -4.44
N GLN A 252 6.31 7.33 -3.73
CA GLN A 252 6.36 6.93 -2.33
C GLN A 252 6.67 8.15 -1.48
N THR A 253 5.80 8.46 -0.54
CA THR A 253 5.99 9.55 0.43
C THR A 253 6.21 8.95 1.81
N THR A 254 7.27 9.33 2.52
CA THR A 254 7.50 8.90 3.91
C THR A 254 7.42 10.09 4.83
N ARG A 255 6.58 10.02 5.87
CA ARG A 255 6.57 11.02 6.96
C ARG A 255 7.29 10.48 8.17
N ILE A 256 8.18 11.31 8.72
CA ILE A 256 8.98 10.99 9.90
C ILE A 256 8.62 12.03 10.95
N HIS A 257 8.06 11.58 12.07
CA HIS A 257 7.76 12.42 13.23
C HIS A 257 8.88 12.25 14.25
N SER A 258 9.39 13.36 14.78
CA SER A 258 10.20 13.30 16.00
C SER A 258 9.28 13.01 17.18
N LYS A 259 9.74 12.17 18.13
CA LYS A 259 9.16 12.20 19.48
C LYS A 259 9.49 13.57 20.06
N LEU A 260 8.47 14.40 20.25
CA LEU A 260 8.58 15.50 21.19
C LEU A 260 8.32 14.86 22.56
N ASP A 261 9.36 14.79 23.38
CA ASP A 261 9.19 14.44 24.79
C ASP A 261 8.38 15.57 25.45
N GLU A 262 7.19 15.25 25.95
CA GLU A 262 6.44 16.05 26.93
C GLU A 262 6.66 15.49 28.33
#